data_AF-A0A520JW66-F1
#
_entry.id   AF-A0A520JW66-F1
#
_cell.length_a   1.000
_cell.length_b   1.000
_cell.length_c   1.000
_cell.angle_alpha   90.00
_cell.angle_beta   90.00
_cell.angle_gamma   90.00
#
_symmetry.space_group_name_H-M   'P 1'
#
loop_
_entity.id
_entity.type
_entity.pdbx_description
1 polymer ?
#
loop_
_entity_poly.entity_id
_entity_poly.type
_entity_poly.pdbx_seq_one_letter_code
_entity_poly.pdbx_strand_id
1 'polypeptide(L)'
;MDWLKWTLWKAQNNTRRCTWMPPHPEDILEMAGDSQKCLVRSGDQLLDVLIESLKRLEEKLQGETPAARDIWDRTNNNLYKPIGENDFSEYVKRHFDKDLKKRGVISNREVEIHRWERTDIHVDAVVRDSNGKNHDSVSVIIEVKGCWHKELNTAMETQLVDRYLRDNPCQHGMYLVGWFNCDQWDSKDYRKEYAPKISIDEERIKVNVQADELSQQGMRIKAFVINTALR
;
A
#
# COMPACT_ATOMS: atom_id res chain seq x y z
N MET A 1 -5.73 -36.34 -13.05
CA MET A 1 -5.94 -34.86 -12.95
C MET A 1 -4.69 -34.08 -13.42
N ASP A 2 -3.84 -34.64 -14.28
CA ASP A 2 -2.58 -33.99 -14.70
C ASP A 2 -2.73 -33.04 -15.89
N TRP A 3 -3.76 -33.23 -16.71
CA TRP A 3 -4.01 -32.40 -17.89
C TRP A 3 -4.37 -30.94 -17.53
N LEU A 4 -5.07 -30.72 -16.40
CA LEU A 4 -5.39 -29.39 -15.88
C LEU A 4 -4.15 -28.63 -15.40
N LYS A 5 -3.22 -29.31 -14.71
CA LYS A 5 -1.92 -28.72 -14.31
C LYS A 5 -1.09 -28.35 -15.54
N TRP A 6 -1.05 -29.23 -16.54
CA TRP A 6 -0.35 -28.98 -17.80
C TRP A 6 -0.95 -27.80 -18.57
N THR A 7 -2.27 -27.68 -18.59
CA THR A 7 -2.99 -26.62 -19.29
C THR A 7 -2.78 -25.27 -18.58
N LEU A 8 -2.84 -25.25 -17.24
CA LEU A 8 -2.53 -24.08 -16.43
C LEU A 8 -1.07 -23.63 -16.61
N TRP A 9 -0.12 -24.57 -16.59
CA TRP A 9 1.30 -24.26 -16.83
C TRP A 9 1.52 -23.68 -18.23
N LYS A 10 0.88 -24.27 -19.25
CA LYS A 10 0.98 -23.80 -20.64
C LYS A 10 0.36 -22.41 -20.81
N ALA A 11 -0.78 -22.16 -20.18
CA ALA A 11 -1.43 -20.85 -20.16
C ALA A 11 -0.56 -19.81 -19.45
N GLN A 12 -0.04 -20.10 -18.26
CA GLN A 12 0.87 -19.21 -17.53
C GLN A 12 2.15 -18.91 -18.34
N ASN A 13 2.72 -19.92 -19.00
CA ASN A 13 3.94 -19.75 -19.79
C ASN A 13 3.68 -18.97 -21.09
N ASN A 14 2.52 -19.16 -21.72
CA ASN A 14 2.08 -18.34 -22.86
C ASN A 14 1.80 -16.91 -22.45
N THR A 15 1.11 -16.68 -21.33
CA THR A 15 0.90 -15.33 -20.80
C THR A 15 2.23 -14.65 -20.55
N ARG A 16 3.18 -15.30 -19.85
CA ARG A 16 4.53 -14.76 -19.63
C ARG A 16 5.25 -14.42 -20.93
N ARG A 17 5.15 -15.25 -21.98
CA ARG A 17 5.78 -14.99 -23.28
C ARG A 17 5.11 -13.85 -24.06
N CYS A 18 3.79 -13.76 -24.00
CA CYS A 18 3.02 -12.75 -24.72
C CYS A 18 3.02 -11.39 -24.02
N THR A 19 3.19 -11.35 -22.70
CA THR A 19 3.30 -10.10 -21.91
C THR A 19 4.74 -9.72 -21.57
N TRP A 20 5.73 -10.51 -22.00
CA TRP A 20 7.15 -10.18 -21.81
C TRP A 20 7.57 -9.03 -22.72
N MET A 21 7.69 -7.84 -22.15
CA MET A 21 8.47 -6.75 -22.72
C MET A 21 9.89 -6.79 -22.14
N PRO A 22 10.93 -7.09 -22.94
CA PRO A 22 12.31 -7.05 -22.44
C PRO A 22 12.66 -5.63 -22.00
N PRO A 23 13.47 -5.46 -20.92
CA PRO A 23 14.05 -4.16 -20.61
C PRO A 23 14.86 -3.62 -21.76
N HIS A 24 14.84 -2.29 -21.92
CA HIS A 24 15.87 -1.69 -22.74
C HIS A 24 17.22 -1.92 -22.04
N PRO A 25 18.30 -2.22 -22.77
CA PRO A 25 19.63 -2.39 -22.16
C PRO A 25 20.04 -1.21 -21.28
N GLU A 26 19.59 0.00 -21.62
CA GLU A 26 19.80 1.23 -20.83
C GLU A 26 19.10 1.17 -19.47
N ASP A 27 17.89 0.61 -19.36
CA ASP A 27 17.18 0.43 -18.09
C ASP A 27 17.98 -0.49 -17.15
N ILE A 28 18.56 -1.56 -17.70
CA ILE A 28 19.37 -2.52 -16.93
C ILE A 28 20.65 -1.84 -16.44
N LEU A 29 21.27 -1.02 -17.29
CA LEU A 29 22.49 -0.30 -16.95
C LEU A 29 22.22 0.82 -15.92
N GLU A 30 21.09 1.51 -15.99
CA GLU A 30 20.68 2.48 -14.96
C GLU A 30 20.40 1.81 -13.62
N MET A 31 19.73 0.65 -13.61
CA MET A 31 19.50 -0.14 -12.39
C MET A 31 20.81 -0.70 -11.81
N ALA A 32 21.76 -1.08 -12.66
CA ALA A 32 23.07 -1.56 -12.21
C ALA A 32 23.93 -0.44 -11.58
N GLY A 33 23.68 0.82 -11.94
CA GLY A 33 24.37 1.99 -11.39
C GLY A 33 23.78 2.54 -10.09
N ASP A 34 22.51 2.26 -9.78
CA ASP A 34 21.84 2.72 -8.56
C ASP A 34 20.88 1.65 -8.02
N SER A 35 21.27 1.00 -6.92
CA SER A 35 20.49 -0.06 -6.27
C SER A 35 19.15 0.40 -5.70
N GLN A 36 18.90 1.71 -5.65
CA GLN A 36 17.63 2.28 -5.19
C GLN A 36 16.60 2.42 -6.32
N LYS A 37 17.01 2.33 -7.59
CA LYS A 37 16.11 2.36 -8.74
C LYS A 37 15.42 1.01 -8.92
N CYS A 38 14.10 1.01 -8.92
CA CYS A 38 13.29 -0.16 -9.27
C CYS A 38 12.70 0.05 -10.68
N LEU A 39 12.29 -1.04 -11.32
CA LEU A 39 11.61 -1.00 -12.60
C LEU A 39 10.23 -1.61 -12.40
N VAL A 40 9.21 -0.74 -12.40
CA VAL A 40 7.80 -1.12 -12.24
C VAL A 40 7.17 -1.29 -13.62
N ARG A 41 6.73 -2.52 -13.90
CA ARG A 41 6.12 -2.95 -15.16
C ARG A 41 4.73 -3.53 -14.99
N SER A 42 4.35 -3.82 -13.75
CA SER A 42 3.04 -4.39 -13.41
C SER A 42 2.55 -3.85 -12.07
N GLY A 43 1.25 -3.98 -11.82
CA GLY A 43 0.66 -3.56 -10.55
C GLY A 43 1.21 -4.37 -9.37
N ASP A 44 1.53 -5.66 -9.58
CA ASP A 44 2.23 -6.48 -8.58
C ASP A 44 3.56 -5.85 -8.12
N GLN A 45 4.37 -5.36 -9.06
CA GLN A 45 5.63 -4.69 -8.75
C GLN A 45 5.41 -3.34 -8.08
N LEU A 46 4.37 -2.61 -8.47
CA LEU A 46 4.00 -1.35 -7.81
C LEU A 46 3.56 -1.60 -6.36
N LEU A 47 2.79 -2.66 -6.11
CA LEU A 47 2.41 -3.09 -4.76
C LEU A 47 3.64 -3.41 -3.90
N ASP A 48 4.62 -4.14 -4.45
CA ASP A 48 5.86 -4.44 -3.76
C ASP A 48 6.63 -3.17 -3.38
N VAL A 49 6.77 -2.23 -4.32
CA VAL A 49 7.42 -0.93 -4.08
C VAL A 49 6.71 -0.14 -2.98
N LEU A 50 5.38 -0.11 -2.99
CA LEU A 50 4.57 0.58 -1.98
C LEU A 50 4.74 -0.04 -0.60
N ILE A 51 4.73 -1.38 -0.50
CA ILE A 51 4.97 -2.08 0.77
C ILE A 51 6.37 -1.78 1.30
N GLU A 52 7.40 -1.83 0.46
CA GLU A 52 8.76 -1.48 0.88
C GLU A 52 8.87 -0.02 1.34
N SER A 53 8.14 0.90 0.69
CA SER A 53 8.03 2.29 1.15
C SER A 53 7.33 2.40 2.50
N LEU A 54 6.27 1.63 2.74
CA LEU A 54 5.57 1.60 4.03
C LEU A 54 6.43 1.00 5.15
N LYS A 55 7.26 -0.01 4.87
CA LYS A 55 8.25 -0.53 5.83
C LYS A 55 9.22 0.56 6.26
N ARG A 56 9.72 1.36 5.32
CA ARG A 56 10.57 2.53 5.63
C ARG A 56 9.82 3.62 6.41
N LEU A 57 8.53 3.79 6.15
CA LEU A 57 7.70 4.68 6.96
C LEU A 57 7.60 4.17 8.40
N GLU A 58 7.38 2.87 8.58
CA GLU A 58 7.35 2.24 9.90
C GLU A 58 8.68 2.43 10.63
N GLU A 59 9.81 2.19 9.98
CA GLU A 59 11.14 2.45 10.52
C GLU A 59 11.32 3.93 10.94
N LYS A 60 10.81 4.88 10.16
CA LYS A 60 10.85 6.30 10.52
C LYS A 60 9.97 6.60 11.74
N LEU A 61 8.80 6.01 11.82
CA LEU A 61 7.87 6.20 12.94
C LEU A 61 8.40 5.58 14.24
N GLN A 62 9.11 4.46 14.12
CA GLN A 62 9.50 3.58 15.23
C GLN A 62 11.01 3.53 15.52
N GLY A 63 11.82 4.29 14.79
CA GLY A 63 13.28 4.31 14.89
C GLY A 63 13.81 5.04 16.13
N GLU A 64 15.11 5.36 16.13
CA GLU A 64 15.79 6.00 17.27
C GLU A 64 15.27 7.41 17.59
N THR A 65 14.84 8.16 16.57
CA THR A 65 14.14 9.44 16.70
C THR A 65 12.71 9.26 16.19
N PRO A 66 11.78 8.76 17.02
CA PRO A 66 10.48 8.32 16.56
C PRO A 66 9.65 9.47 15.99
N ALA A 67 9.30 9.38 14.71
CA ALA A 67 8.35 10.30 14.09
C ALA A 67 6.88 9.97 14.44
N ALA A 68 6.61 8.91 15.22
CA ALA A 68 5.26 8.55 15.64
C ALA A 68 4.52 9.72 16.29
N ARG A 69 5.20 10.61 17.02
CA ARG A 69 4.58 11.80 17.64
C ARG A 69 3.85 12.71 16.63
N ASP A 70 4.29 12.75 15.36
CA ASP A 70 3.73 13.60 14.31
C ASP A 70 2.28 13.25 13.94
N ILE A 71 1.85 12.02 14.24
CA ILE A 71 0.53 11.48 13.89
C ILE A 71 -0.37 11.27 15.11
N TRP A 72 -0.11 12.03 16.17
CA TRP A 72 -0.87 12.00 17.41
C TRP A 72 -1.07 13.42 17.95
N ASP A 73 -2.29 13.78 18.33
CA ASP A 73 -2.59 15.04 19.00
C ASP A 73 -2.37 14.92 20.51
N ARG A 74 -1.68 15.90 21.11
CA ARG A 74 -1.48 15.95 22.56
C ARG A 74 -2.77 16.43 23.21
N THR A 75 -3.24 15.70 24.21
CA THR A 75 -4.33 16.17 25.07
C THR A 75 -3.73 16.73 26.35
N ASN A 76 -3.95 16.08 27.50
CA ASN A 76 -3.47 16.51 28.81
C ASN A 76 -2.67 15.38 29.48
N ASN A 77 -1.81 15.71 30.45
CA ASN A 77 -1.12 14.73 31.30
C ASN A 77 -0.34 13.63 30.54
N ASN A 78 0.36 13.99 29.46
CA ASN A 78 1.09 13.05 28.59
C ASN A 78 0.22 11.96 27.96
N LEU A 79 -1.09 12.22 27.83
CA LEU A 79 -2.00 11.42 27.01
C LEU A 79 -2.12 12.02 25.61
N TYR A 80 -2.42 11.14 24.67
CA TYR A 80 -2.48 11.47 23.25
C TYR A 80 -3.69 10.83 22.57
N LYS A 81 -4.16 11.45 21.50
CA LYS A 81 -5.19 10.92 20.62
C LYS A 81 -4.63 10.74 19.21
N PRO A 82 -4.93 9.64 18.50
CA PRO A 82 -4.52 9.51 17.10
C PRO A 82 -5.12 10.63 16.26
N ILE A 83 -4.41 11.07 15.23
CA ILE A 83 -5.02 11.88 14.17
C ILE A 83 -6.16 11.11 13.47
N GLY A 84 -6.98 11.79 12.67
CA GLY A 84 -8.04 11.12 11.90
C GLY A 84 -7.50 10.24 10.77
N GLU A 85 -8.31 9.31 10.27
CA GLU A 85 -7.96 8.44 9.13
C GLU A 85 -7.58 9.27 7.89
N ASN A 86 -8.25 10.40 7.67
CA ASN A 86 -7.97 11.31 6.57
C ASN A 86 -6.58 11.96 6.69
N ASP A 87 -6.22 12.40 7.90
CA ASP A 87 -4.93 13.03 8.16
C ASP A 87 -3.80 11.99 8.09
N PHE A 88 -4.09 10.76 8.53
CA PHE A 88 -3.17 9.64 8.41
C PHE A 88 -2.95 9.25 6.94
N SER A 89 -4.01 9.16 6.14
CA SER A 89 -3.93 8.96 4.69
C SER A 89 -3.09 10.04 4.01
N GLU A 90 -3.29 11.32 4.37
CA GLU A 90 -2.47 12.43 3.87
C GLU A 90 -1.00 12.32 4.31
N TYR A 91 -0.73 11.88 5.54
CA TYR A 91 0.63 11.63 6.02
C TYR A 91 1.33 10.53 5.22
N VAL A 92 0.63 9.43 4.93
CA VAL A 92 1.11 8.32 4.10
C VAL A 92 1.37 8.78 2.66
N LYS A 93 0.44 9.53 2.06
CA LYS A 93 0.60 10.12 0.72
C LYS A 93 1.88 10.96 0.63
N ARG A 94 2.09 11.88 1.57
CA ARG A 94 3.29 12.73 1.61
C ARG A 94 4.58 11.92 1.74
N HIS A 95 4.54 10.80 2.48
CA HIS A 95 5.67 9.89 2.56
C HIS A 95 5.96 9.22 1.22
N PHE A 96 4.94 8.65 0.55
CA PHE A 96 5.12 8.07 -0.78
C PHE A 96 5.66 9.09 -1.79
N ASP A 97 5.07 10.29 -1.81
CA ASP A 97 5.53 11.40 -2.65
C ASP A 97 7.03 11.66 -2.46
N LYS A 98 7.51 11.70 -1.21
CA LYS A 98 8.92 11.96 -0.90
C LYS A 98 9.82 10.76 -1.20
N ASP A 99 9.44 9.56 -0.76
CA ASP A 99 10.27 8.36 -0.85
C ASP A 99 10.43 7.90 -2.29
N LEU A 100 9.33 7.85 -3.06
CA LEU A 100 9.33 7.37 -4.44
C LEU A 100 9.99 8.36 -5.40
N LYS A 101 9.82 9.67 -5.20
CA LYS A 101 10.53 10.70 -5.98
C LYS A 101 12.04 10.68 -5.73
N LYS A 102 12.45 10.62 -4.45
CA LYS A 102 13.89 10.66 -4.09
C LYS A 102 14.67 9.50 -4.69
N ARG A 103 14.06 8.33 -4.77
CA ARG A 103 14.73 7.09 -5.18
C ARG A 103 14.65 6.82 -6.69
N GLY A 104 13.98 7.70 -7.47
CA GLY A 104 13.78 7.49 -8.91
C GLY A 104 13.18 6.10 -9.20
N VAL A 105 12.29 5.62 -8.32
CA VAL A 105 11.96 4.19 -8.14
C VAL A 105 11.30 3.57 -9.37
N ILE A 106 11.01 4.34 -10.42
CA ILE A 106 10.50 3.75 -11.64
C ILE A 106 11.26 4.27 -12.84
N SER A 107 12.29 3.51 -13.22
CA SER A 107 12.92 3.67 -14.53
C SER A 107 11.81 3.55 -15.60
N ASN A 108 11.67 4.57 -16.45
CA ASN A 108 10.61 4.76 -17.45
C ASN A 108 9.19 5.09 -16.98
N ARG A 109 8.91 5.29 -15.68
CA ARG A 109 7.59 5.83 -15.26
C ARG A 109 7.67 6.91 -14.19
N GLU A 110 6.79 7.89 -14.27
CA GLU A 110 6.58 8.85 -13.18
C GLU A 110 5.51 8.32 -12.23
N VAL A 111 5.70 8.51 -10.92
CA VAL A 111 4.67 8.19 -9.92
C VAL A 111 3.81 9.42 -9.66
N GLU A 112 2.53 9.30 -9.98
CA GLU A 112 1.51 10.27 -9.64
C GLU A 112 0.64 9.73 -8.51
N ILE A 113 0.43 10.55 -7.47
CA ILE A 113 -0.37 10.16 -6.31
C ILE A 113 -1.48 11.17 -6.13
N HIS A 114 -2.72 10.70 -6.26
CA HIS A 114 -3.91 11.52 -6.08
C HIS A 114 -4.86 10.90 -5.07
N ARG A 115 -5.83 11.72 -4.67
CA ARG A 115 -6.87 11.36 -3.71
C ARG A 115 -8.18 11.19 -4.47
N TRP A 116 -8.84 10.06 -4.27
CA TRP A 116 -10.20 9.82 -4.77
C TRP A 116 -11.23 10.22 -3.72
N GLU A 117 -11.31 9.48 -2.62
CA GLU A 117 -12.14 9.83 -1.47
C GLU A 117 -11.30 10.27 -0.27
N ARG A 118 -11.95 10.59 0.85
CA ARG A 118 -11.29 11.20 2.01
C ARG A 118 -10.14 10.34 2.57
N THR A 119 -10.19 9.01 2.45
CA THR A 119 -9.17 8.10 2.97
C THR A 119 -8.31 7.44 1.90
N ASP A 120 -8.71 7.53 0.64
CA ASP A 120 -8.23 6.57 -0.37
C ASP A 120 -7.12 7.20 -1.21
N ILE A 121 -6.06 6.45 -1.42
CA ILE A 121 -4.87 6.89 -2.15
C ILE A 121 -4.81 6.12 -3.47
N HIS A 122 -4.77 6.83 -4.58
CA HIS A 122 -4.55 6.24 -5.88
C HIS A 122 -3.12 6.53 -6.33
N VAL A 123 -2.39 5.48 -6.69
CA VAL A 123 -0.99 5.56 -7.12
C VAL A 123 -0.91 5.09 -8.55
N ASP A 124 -0.48 5.98 -9.44
CA ASP A 124 -0.24 5.68 -10.85
C ASP A 124 1.24 5.71 -11.16
N ALA A 125 1.74 4.66 -11.79
CA ALA A 125 3.04 4.64 -12.44
C ALA A 125 2.84 4.79 -13.96
N VAL A 126 3.14 5.98 -14.50
CA VAL A 126 2.86 6.35 -15.90
C VAL A 126 4.12 6.44 -16.76
N VAL A 127 4.16 5.75 -17.90
CA VAL A 127 5.13 6.02 -18.97
C VAL A 127 4.63 7.21 -19.77
N ARG A 128 5.42 8.28 -19.86
CA ARG A 128 5.13 9.42 -20.74
C ARG A 128 5.87 9.28 -22.06
N ASP A 129 5.20 9.58 -23.17
CA ASP A 129 5.84 9.67 -24.47
C ASP A 129 6.63 10.98 -24.63
N SER A 130 7.36 11.13 -25.74
CA SER A 130 8.14 12.34 -26.05
C SER A 130 7.31 13.62 -26.18
N ASN A 131 5.98 13.51 -26.30
CA ASN A 131 5.04 14.62 -26.33
C ASN A 131 4.41 14.90 -24.95
N GLY A 132 4.83 14.18 -23.91
CA GLY A 132 4.32 14.31 -22.54
C GLY A 132 2.96 13.67 -22.31
N LYS A 133 2.45 12.84 -23.23
CA LYS A 133 1.18 12.13 -23.10
C LYS A 133 1.40 10.77 -22.44
N ASN A 134 0.46 10.36 -21.58
CA ASN A 134 0.50 9.04 -20.95
C ASN A 134 0.33 7.95 -22.02
N HIS A 135 1.36 7.11 -22.16
CA HIS A 135 1.41 6.00 -23.11
C HIS A 135 0.94 4.68 -22.48
N ASP A 136 1.32 4.45 -21.22
CA ASP A 136 0.95 3.26 -20.45
C ASP A 136 0.93 3.62 -18.94
N SER A 137 -0.03 3.08 -18.19
CA SER A 137 -0.20 3.36 -16.77
C SER A 137 -0.50 2.08 -16.00
N VAL A 138 0.15 1.92 -14.86
CA VAL A 138 -0.14 0.87 -13.88
C VAL A 138 -0.61 1.55 -12.61
N SER A 139 -1.75 1.13 -12.10
CA SER A 139 -2.41 1.77 -10.97
C SER A 139 -2.54 0.81 -9.79
N VAL A 140 -2.49 1.37 -8.57
CA VAL A 140 -2.83 0.69 -7.31
C VAL A 140 -3.73 1.61 -6.50
N ILE A 141 -4.81 1.04 -5.97
CA ILE A 141 -5.74 1.74 -5.06
C ILE A 141 -5.46 1.32 -3.63
N ILE A 142 -5.30 2.28 -2.72
CA ILE A 142 -5.02 2.04 -1.32
C ILE A 142 -6.18 2.53 -0.47
N GLU A 143 -6.80 1.61 0.26
CA GLU A 143 -7.84 1.90 1.25
C GLU A 143 -7.18 2.01 2.64
N VAL A 144 -7.32 3.15 3.30
CA VAL A 144 -6.62 3.45 4.56
C VAL A 144 -7.58 3.50 5.74
N LYS A 145 -7.36 2.64 6.75
CA LYS A 145 -8.15 2.60 7.99
C LYS A 145 -7.28 2.75 9.23
N GLY A 146 -7.84 3.35 10.27
CA GLY A 146 -7.27 3.29 11.62
C GLY A 146 -7.67 1.97 12.29
N CYS A 147 -6.84 1.45 13.20
CA CYS A 147 -7.18 0.23 13.93
C CYS A 147 -8.49 0.32 14.74
N TRP A 148 -9.05 1.52 14.96
CA TRP A 148 -10.35 1.72 15.60
C TRP A 148 -11.56 1.66 14.65
N HIS A 149 -11.34 1.46 13.35
CA HIS A 149 -12.42 1.51 12.37
C HIS A 149 -13.46 0.41 12.66
N LYS A 150 -14.75 0.75 12.72
CA LYS A 150 -15.80 -0.22 13.10
C LYS A 150 -15.92 -1.37 12.11
N GLU A 151 -15.61 -1.10 10.85
CA GLU A 151 -15.64 -2.06 9.74
C GLU A 151 -14.25 -2.59 9.41
N LEU A 152 -13.27 -2.55 10.34
CA LEU A 152 -11.87 -2.91 10.06
C LEU A 152 -11.72 -4.29 9.37
N ASN A 153 -12.60 -5.24 9.71
CA ASN A 153 -12.56 -6.61 9.19
C ASN A 153 -13.38 -6.82 7.91
N THR A 154 -14.19 -5.84 7.50
CA THR A 154 -15.10 -5.97 6.34
C THR A 154 -14.79 -4.94 5.26
N ALA A 155 -14.22 -3.79 5.61
CA ALA A 155 -13.93 -2.68 4.69
C ALA A 155 -12.96 -3.06 3.57
N MET A 156 -12.08 -4.05 3.77
CA MET A 156 -11.24 -4.56 2.68
C MET A 156 -12.09 -5.15 1.55
N GLU A 157 -13.13 -5.93 1.87
CA GLU A 157 -14.04 -6.47 0.86
C GLU A 157 -15.02 -5.38 0.40
N THR A 158 -15.75 -4.77 1.34
CA THR A 158 -16.89 -3.91 1.02
C THR A 158 -16.49 -2.54 0.47
N GLN A 159 -15.29 -2.05 0.78
CA GLN A 159 -14.83 -0.73 0.33
C GLN A 159 -13.75 -0.84 -0.74
N LEU A 160 -12.67 -1.61 -0.50
CA LEU A 160 -11.61 -1.75 -1.49
C LEU A 160 -12.05 -2.62 -2.68
N VAL A 161 -12.54 -3.84 -2.45
CA VAL A 161 -12.91 -4.74 -3.56
C VAL A 161 -14.17 -4.28 -4.27
N ASP A 162 -15.27 -4.16 -3.53
CA ASP A 162 -16.59 -3.99 -4.11
C ASP A 162 -16.80 -2.64 -4.79
N ARG A 163 -16.19 -1.57 -4.26
CA ARG A 163 -16.35 -0.22 -4.82
C ARG A 163 -15.32 0.09 -5.89
N TYR A 164 -14.10 -0.44 -5.75
CA TYR A 164 -12.98 -0.01 -6.59
C TYR A 164 -12.44 -1.08 -7.52
N LEU A 165 -12.28 -2.34 -7.11
CA LEU A 165 -11.58 -3.32 -7.94
C LEU A 165 -12.50 -4.13 -8.86
N ARG A 166 -13.75 -4.35 -8.45
CA ARG A 166 -14.68 -5.24 -9.17
C ARG A 166 -15.07 -4.73 -10.57
N ASP A 167 -15.28 -3.43 -10.71
CA ASP A 167 -15.80 -2.79 -11.94
C ASP A 167 -14.81 -1.77 -12.55
N ASN A 168 -13.51 -1.88 -12.24
CA ASN A 168 -12.49 -0.93 -12.69
C ASN A 168 -11.37 -1.64 -13.48
N PRO A 169 -10.77 -0.97 -14.49
CA PRO A 169 -9.54 -1.46 -15.14
C PRO A 169 -8.39 -1.77 -14.15
N CYS A 170 -8.33 -1.05 -13.02
CA CYS A 170 -7.36 -1.31 -11.97
C CYS A 170 -7.80 -2.50 -11.10
N GLN A 171 -7.05 -3.60 -11.19
CA GLN A 171 -7.29 -4.82 -10.41
C GLN A 171 -6.32 -4.99 -9.23
N HIS A 172 -5.52 -3.96 -8.90
CA HIS A 172 -4.52 -4.02 -7.84
C HIS A 172 -4.91 -3.11 -6.67
N GLY A 173 -5.01 -3.69 -5.48
CA GLY A 173 -5.43 -2.98 -4.28
C GLY A 173 -4.47 -3.21 -3.11
N MET A 174 -4.40 -2.23 -2.21
CA MET A 174 -3.74 -2.38 -0.92
C MET A 174 -4.66 -1.93 0.21
N TYR A 175 -4.79 -2.77 1.24
CA TYR A 175 -5.48 -2.39 2.48
C TYR A 175 -4.45 -2.00 3.53
N LEU A 176 -4.47 -0.73 3.95
CA LEU A 176 -3.51 -0.17 4.90
C LEU A 176 -4.18 0.12 6.24
N VAL A 177 -3.68 -0.52 7.30
CA VAL A 177 -4.15 -0.27 8.67
C VAL A 177 -3.07 0.48 9.46
N GLY A 178 -3.41 1.67 9.94
CA GLY A 178 -2.61 2.37 10.96
C GLY A 178 -2.87 1.78 12.35
N TRP A 179 -1.86 1.19 12.97
CA TRP A 179 -1.96 0.56 14.28
C TRP A 179 -1.54 1.50 15.41
N PHE A 180 -2.52 2.17 16.01
CA PHE A 180 -2.34 3.18 17.05
C PHE A 180 -2.48 2.62 18.48
N ASN A 181 -2.77 1.33 18.65
CA ASN A 181 -3.09 0.78 19.96
C ASN A 181 -1.87 0.78 20.89
N CYS A 182 -1.89 1.62 21.92
CA CYS A 182 -0.83 1.77 22.93
C CYS A 182 -1.35 2.36 24.26
N ASP A 183 -0.50 2.34 25.29
CA ASP A 183 -0.84 2.81 26.64
C ASP A 183 -1.01 4.33 26.71
N GLN A 184 -0.23 5.06 25.91
CA GLN A 184 -0.24 6.52 25.81
C GLN A 184 -1.52 7.06 25.15
N TRP A 185 -2.33 6.20 24.53
CA TRP A 185 -3.63 6.59 23.98
C TRP A 185 -4.60 6.93 25.11
N ASP A 186 -5.06 8.18 25.13
CA ASP A 186 -6.09 8.68 26.04
C ASP A 186 -7.31 7.74 26.11
N SER A 187 -7.55 7.16 27.28
CA SER A 187 -8.67 6.24 27.52
C SER A 187 -10.04 6.90 27.42
N LYS A 188 -10.10 8.24 27.40
CA LYS A 188 -11.34 9.00 27.15
C LYS A 188 -11.65 9.16 25.68
N ASP A 189 -10.75 8.76 24.77
CA ASP A 189 -11.04 8.70 23.35
C ASP A 189 -11.90 7.47 23.03
N TYR A 190 -13.13 7.70 22.58
CA TYR A 190 -14.07 6.64 22.24
C TYR A 190 -13.52 5.65 21.20
N ARG A 191 -12.59 6.10 20.34
CA ARG A 191 -11.95 5.25 19.32
C ARG A 191 -11.14 4.11 19.94
N LYS A 192 -10.58 4.30 21.14
CA LYS A 192 -9.77 3.28 21.83
C LYS A 192 -10.59 2.02 22.15
N GLU A 193 -11.89 2.18 22.41
CA GLU A 193 -12.80 1.05 22.69
C GLU A 193 -12.96 0.12 21.48
N TYR A 194 -12.90 0.67 20.27
CA TYR A 194 -13.05 -0.08 19.03
C TYR A 194 -11.75 -0.71 18.53
N ALA A 195 -10.60 -0.33 19.09
CA ALA A 195 -9.32 -0.91 18.71
C ALA A 195 -9.27 -2.41 19.10
N PRO A 196 -8.79 -3.31 18.23
CA PRO A 196 -8.66 -4.72 18.55
C PRO A 196 -7.78 -4.94 19.78
N LYS A 197 -8.21 -5.88 20.64
CA LYS A 197 -7.50 -6.31 21.86
C LYS A 197 -6.49 -7.44 21.59
N ILE A 198 -6.02 -7.52 20.36
CA ILE A 198 -5.02 -8.49 19.91
C ILE A 198 -3.70 -7.76 19.67
N SER A 199 -2.61 -8.51 19.53
CA SER A 199 -1.32 -7.95 19.14
C SER A 199 -1.32 -7.46 17.69
N ILE A 200 -0.42 -6.53 17.37
CA ILE A 200 -0.22 -6.09 15.98
C ILE A 200 0.16 -7.26 15.06
N ASP A 201 0.89 -8.26 15.57
CA ASP A 201 1.30 -9.42 14.78
C ASP A 201 0.13 -10.34 14.45
N GLU A 202 -0.81 -10.54 15.39
CA GLU A 202 -2.06 -11.25 15.12
C GLU A 202 -2.92 -10.50 14.10
N GLU A 203 -3.02 -9.16 14.20
CA GLU A 203 -3.74 -8.36 13.21
C GLU A 203 -3.08 -8.45 11.82
N ARG A 204 -1.75 -8.39 11.74
CA ARG A 204 -0.98 -8.57 10.50
C ARG A 204 -1.29 -9.91 9.83
N ILE A 205 -1.31 -11.00 10.59
CA ILE A 205 -1.65 -12.32 10.06
C ILE A 205 -3.08 -12.30 9.51
N LYS A 206 -4.02 -11.81 10.32
CA LYS A 206 -5.45 -11.79 9.97
C LYS A 206 -5.73 -11.02 8.69
N VAL A 207 -5.22 -9.79 8.55
CA VAL A 207 -5.49 -8.98 7.34
C VAL A 207 -4.78 -9.54 6.10
N ASN A 208 -3.62 -10.18 6.25
CA ASN A 208 -2.95 -10.80 5.12
C ASN A 208 -3.71 -12.05 4.63
N VAL A 209 -4.21 -12.89 5.54
CA VAL A 209 -5.07 -14.02 5.18
C VAL A 209 -6.30 -13.54 4.42
N GLN A 210 -6.97 -12.49 4.90
CA GLN A 210 -8.13 -11.91 4.20
C GLN A 210 -7.76 -11.37 2.81
N ALA A 211 -6.63 -10.67 2.67
CA ALA A 211 -6.18 -10.15 1.38
C ALA A 211 -5.86 -11.27 0.37
N ASP A 212 -5.26 -12.37 0.85
CA ASP A 212 -4.98 -13.55 0.03
C ASP A 212 -6.29 -14.24 -0.41
N GLU A 213 -7.27 -14.36 0.48
CA GLU A 213 -8.58 -14.93 0.17
C GLU A 213 -9.37 -14.10 -0.85
N LEU A 214 -9.30 -12.76 -0.75
CA LEU A 214 -9.95 -11.84 -1.68
C LEU A 214 -9.21 -11.68 -3.02
N SER A 215 -7.93 -12.10 -3.09
CA SER A 215 -7.12 -12.06 -4.31
C SER A 215 -7.54 -13.15 -5.31
N GLN A 216 -8.70 -12.97 -5.92
CA GLN A 216 -9.29 -13.90 -6.88
C GLN A 216 -9.63 -13.21 -8.22
N GLN A 217 -9.91 -14.02 -9.25
CA GLN A 217 -10.44 -13.55 -10.54
C GLN A 217 -9.59 -12.47 -11.25
N GLY A 218 -8.27 -12.51 -11.04
CA GLY A 218 -7.33 -11.54 -11.62
C GLY A 218 -7.02 -10.34 -10.72
N MET A 219 -7.77 -10.17 -9.62
CA MET A 219 -7.46 -9.15 -8.61
C MET A 219 -6.25 -9.55 -7.77
N ARG A 220 -5.48 -8.54 -7.40
CA ARG A 220 -4.28 -8.66 -6.57
C ARG A 220 -4.37 -7.68 -5.42
N ILE A 221 -4.57 -8.21 -4.23
CA ILE A 221 -4.76 -7.41 -3.02
C ILE A 221 -3.62 -7.76 -2.07
N LYS A 222 -3.01 -6.74 -1.48
CA LYS A 222 -2.08 -6.92 -0.35
C LYS A 222 -2.58 -6.13 0.85
N ALA A 223 -2.25 -6.59 2.05
CA ALA A 223 -2.53 -5.84 3.27
C ALA A 223 -1.22 -5.43 3.95
N PHE A 224 -1.24 -4.29 4.63
CA PHE A 224 -0.14 -3.85 5.47
C PHE A 224 -0.67 -3.20 6.74
N VAL A 225 -0.16 -3.64 7.88
CA VAL A 225 -0.45 -3.02 9.19
C VAL A 225 0.81 -2.31 9.65
N ILE A 226 0.76 -0.98 9.63
CA ILE A 226 1.88 -0.13 10.02
C ILE A 226 1.78 0.24 11.49
N ASN A 227 2.86 0.03 12.24
CA ASN A 227 2.98 0.39 13.63
C ASN A 227 3.11 1.91 13.80
N THR A 228 2.03 2.53 14.25
CA THR A 228 1.94 3.97 14.52
C THR A 228 1.87 4.27 16.01
N ALA A 229 2.02 3.26 16.87
CA ALA A 229 1.97 3.40 18.32
C ALA A 229 3.09 4.30 18.86
N LEU A 230 2.78 4.99 19.96
CA LEU A 230 3.79 5.69 20.77
C LEU A 230 4.56 4.67 21.63
N ARG A 231 5.80 5.01 21.98
CA ARG A 231 6.69 4.24 22.86
C ARG A 231 6.99 5.00 24.14
#